data_AF-A0A357VPH5-F1
#
_entry.id   AF-A0A357VPH5-F1
#
_cell.length_a   1.000
_cell.length_b   1.000
_cell.length_c   1.000
_cell.angle_alpha   90.00
_cell.angle_beta   90.00
_cell.angle_gamma   90.00
#
_symmetry.space_group_name_H-M   'P 1'
#
loop_
_entity.id
_entity.type
_entity.pdbx_description
1 polymer ?
#
loop_
_entity_poly.entity_id
_entity_poly.type
_entity_poly.pdbx_seq_one_letter_code
_entity_poly.pdbx_strand_id
1 'polypeptide(L)' 'HQHHHLICLKCGNVIEMEGDLLEDLEKLIEKTKDFEIIDHNVKFYGYCSNCRNKV' A
#
# COMPACT_ATOMS: atom_id res chain seq x y z
N HIS A 1 -12.12 -6.00 0.20
CA HIS A 1 -10.88 -6.53 0.79
C HIS A 1 -9.72 -5.75 0.20
N GLN A 2 -9.15 -4.89 1.03
CA GLN A 2 -8.11 -3.94 0.67
C GLN A 2 -6.76 -4.63 0.95
N HIS A 3 -6.08 -5.08 -0.10
CA HIS A 3 -4.75 -5.69 0.02
C HIS A 3 -3.73 -4.74 -0.60
N HIS A 4 -2.81 -4.24 0.21
CA HIS A 4 -1.71 -3.41 -0.29
C HIS A 4 -0.56 -4.29 -0.75
N HIS A 5 0.07 -3.93 -1.87
CA HIS A 5 1.18 -4.70 -2.42
C HIS A 5 2.50 -3.96 -2.23
N LEU A 6 3.48 -4.61 -1.63
CA LEU A 6 4.89 -4.19 -1.65
C LEU A 6 5.62 -4.95 -2.75
N ILE A 7 6.20 -4.24 -3.71
CA ILE A 7 6.87 -4.81 -4.88
C ILE A 7 8.36 -4.50 -4.81
N CYS A 8 9.18 -5.55 -4.78
CA CYS A 8 10.64 -5.41 -4.82
C CYS A 8 11.12 -5.17 -6.26
N LEU A 9 11.77 -4.03 -6.52
CA LEU A 9 12.29 -3.68 -7.84
C LEU A 9 13.50 -4.52 -8.28
N LYS A 10 14.21 -5.16 -7.33
CA LYS A 10 15.40 -5.96 -7.63
C LYS A 10 15.08 -7.41 -7.96
N CYS A 11 14.19 -8.05 -7.20
CA CYS A 11 13.87 -9.47 -7.38
C CYS A 11 12.44 -9.73 -7.84
N GLY A 12 11.60 -8.70 -7.99
CA GLY A 12 10.21 -8.84 -8.38
C GLY A 12 9.29 -9.41 -7.29
N ASN A 13 9.81 -9.69 -6.09
CA ASN A 13 9.01 -10.27 -5.01
C ASN A 13 7.86 -9.34 -4.62
N VAL A 14 6.66 -9.89 -4.52
CA VAL A 14 5.44 -9.19 -4.10
C VAL A 14 5.08 -9.68 -2.71
N ILE A 15 4.87 -8.74 -1.79
CA ILE A 15 4.44 -9.03 -0.42
C ILE A 15 3.08 -8.36 -0.24
N GLU A 16 2.07 -9.16 0.08
CA GLU A 16 0.75 -8.67 0.47
C GLU A 16 0.83 -8.15 1.90
N MET A 17 0.35 -6.93 2.11
CA MET A 17 0.13 -6.39 3.44
C MET A 17 -1.36 -6.56 3.77
N GLU A 18 -1.61 -7.24 4.88
CA GLU A 18 -2.92 -7.28 5.51
C GLU A 18 -3.05 -6.07 6.44
N GLY A 19 -4.20 -5.38 6.36
CA GLY A 19 -4.59 -4.37 7.33
C GLY A 19 -5.10 -3.08 6.70
N ASP A 20 -6.13 -2.53 7.36
CA ASP A 20 -6.83 -1.27 7.12
C ASP A 20 -5.96 -0.02 7.36
N LEU A 21 -4.70 -0.04 6.89
CA LEU A 21 -3.72 1.05 7.03
C LEU A 21 -4.23 2.40 6.52
N LEU A 22 -5.24 2.41 5.65
CA LEU A 22 -5.78 3.59 5.00
C LEU A 22 -7.15 4.01 5.52
N GLU A 23 -7.80 3.23 6.39
CA GLU A 23 -9.19 3.49 6.79
C GLU A 23 -9.36 4.84 7.49
N ASP A 24 -8.39 5.23 8.33
CA ASP A 24 -8.40 6.55 8.98
C ASP A 24 -8.18 7.70 7.98
N LEU A 25 -7.38 7.47 6.92
CA LEU A 25 -7.16 8.44 5.86
C LEU A 25 -8.41 8.61 5.00
N GLU A 26 -9.08 7.51 4.67
CA GLU A 26 -10.33 7.51 3.92
C GLU A 26 -11.39 8.34 4.65
N LYS A 27 -11.64 8.02 5.93
CA LYS A 27 -12.58 8.76 6.79
C LYS A 27 -12.26 10.26 6.84
N LEU A 28 -10.99 10.62 6.89
CA LEU A 28 -10.56 12.02 6.88
C LEU A 28 -10.87 12.71 5.55
N ILE A 29 -10.60 12.06 4.42
CA ILE A 29 -10.85 12.62 3.08
C ILE A 29 -12.34 12.81 2.89
N GLU A 30 -13.15 11.78 3.13
CA GLU A 30 -14.60 11.85 2.94
C GLU A 30 -15.21 12.98 3.77
N LYS A 31 -14.81 13.09 5.04
CA LYS A 31 -15.30 14.13 5.96
C LYS A 31 -14.85 15.54 5.56
N THR A 32 -13.62 15.71 5.09
CA THR A 32 -13.04 17.05 4.86
C THR A 32 -13.25 17.58 3.45
N LYS A 33 -13.54 16.69 2.49
CA LYS A 33 -13.62 17.04 1.07
C LYS A 33 -15.00 16.84 0.46
N ASP A 34 -15.98 16.36 1.23
CA ASP A 34 -17.31 16.00 0.71
C ASP A 34 -17.16 15.04 -0.49
N PHE A 35 -16.42 13.96 -0.24
CA PHE A 35 -16.03 12.98 -1.25
C PHE A 35 -16.45 11.59 -0.78
N GLU A 36 -16.82 10.70 -1.71
CA GLU A 36 -17.19 9.31 -1.40
C GLU A 36 -16.15 8.37 -2.04
N ILE A 37 -15.50 7.54 -1.22
CA ILE A 37 -14.45 6.63 -1.67
C ILE A 37 -15.08 5.26 -1.93
N ILE A 38 -15.15 4.89 -3.22
CA ILE A 38 -15.73 3.62 -3.66
C ILE A 38 -14.68 2.51 -3.78
N ASP A 39 -13.42 2.88 -4.04
CA ASP A 39 -12.31 1.94 -4.21
C ASP A 39 -10.96 2.66 -4.04
N HIS A 40 -9.91 1.89 -3.77
CA HIS A 40 -8.54 2.37 -3.82
C HIS A 40 -7.56 1.28 -4.27
N ASN A 41 -6.49 1.69 -4.95
CA ASN A 41 -5.41 0.79 -5.33
C ASN A 41 -4.06 1.37 -4.90
N VAL A 42 -3.41 0.73 -3.91
CA VAL A 42 -2.11 1.17 -3.40
C VAL A 42 -1.04 0.10 -3.64
N LYS A 43 0.05 0.54 -4.28
CA LYS A 43 1.25 -0.27 -4.54
C LYS A 43 2.47 0.51 -4.08
N PHE A 44 3.30 -0.13 -3.27
CA PHE A 44 4.58 0.40 -2.83
C PHE A 44 5.70 -0.29 -3.59
N TYR A 45 6.66 0.48 -4.08
CA TYR A 45 7.82 -0.03 -4.80
C TYR A 45 9.08 0.23 -3.98
N GLY A 46 9.94 -0.78 -3.85
CA GLY A 46 11.17 -0.64 -3.06
C GLY A 46 12.06 -1.86 -3.15
N TYR A 47 12.82 -2.12 -2.08
CA TYR A 47 13.69 -3.29 -1.97
C TYR A 47 13.34 -4.09 -0.73
N CYS A 48 13.07 -5.39 -0.91
CA CYS A 48 12.83 -6.31 0.19
C CYS A 48 14.08 -6.49 1.04
N SER A 49 13.93 -7.03 2.26
CA SER A 49 15.02 -7.29 3.20
C SER A 49 16.17 -8.08 2.56
N ASN A 50 15.85 -9.07 1.73
CA ASN A 50 16.83 -9.89 1.01
C ASN A 50 17.61 -9.13 -0.06
N CYS A 51 17.04 -8.06 -0.62
CA CYS A 51 17.64 -7.26 -1.68
C CYS A 51 18.37 -6.02 -1.17
N ARG A 52 17.89 -5.44 -0.06
CA ARG A 52 18.46 -4.23 0.56
C ARG A 52 19.91 -4.44 1.02
N ASN A 53 20.25 -5.66 1.43
CA ASN A 53 21.59 -5.99 1.93
C ASN A 53 22.53 -6.60 0.87
N LYS A 54 22.09 -6.71 -0.38
CA LYS A 54 22.95 -7.07 -1.52
C LYS A 54 23.41 -5.77 -2.18
N VAL A 55 24.28 -5.02 -1.50
CA VAL A 55 25.06 -3.95 -2.13
C VAL A 55 26.34 -4.56 -2.66
#